data_AF-A0A3M1ZV89-F1
#
_entry.id   AF-A0A3M1ZV89-F1
#
_cell.length_a   1.000
_cell.length_b   1.000
_cell.length_c   1.000
_cell.angle_alpha   90.00
_cell.angle_beta   90.00
_cell.angle_gamma   90.00
#
_symmetry.space_group_name_H-M   'P 1'
#
loop_
_entity.id
_entity.type
_entity.pdbx_description
1 polymer ?
#
loop_
_entity_poly.entity_id
_entity_poly.type
_entity_poly.pdbx_seq_one_letter_code
_entity_poly.pdbx_strand_id
1 'polypeptide(L)' 'MEDRSHTPHRLQTTLSPEQEVVVVELRRTLLLPLDDWLVITREFINPEVSRSALDRCLRRHGEPTL' A
#
# COMPACT_ATOMS: atom_id res chain seq x y z
N MET A 1 -3.12 -12.24 36.37
CA MET A 1 -3.63 -12.46 35.00
C MET A 1 -3.44 -11.17 34.24
N GLU A 2 -2.31 -11.03 33.55
CA GLU A 2 -2.04 -9.84 32.73
C GLU A 2 -2.63 -10.06 31.34
N ASP A 3 -3.64 -9.25 31.03
CA ASP A 3 -4.16 -9.06 29.68
C ASP A 3 -3.06 -8.41 28.84
N ARG A 4 -2.28 -9.24 28.15
CA ARG A 4 -1.29 -8.76 27.18
C ARG A 4 -2.08 -8.28 25.98
N SER A 5 -2.20 -6.96 25.86
CA SER A 5 -2.74 -6.29 24.68
C SER A 5 -2.06 -6.84 23.41
N HIS A 6 -2.73 -7.78 22.76
CA HIS A 6 -2.30 -8.43 21.51
C HIS A 6 -2.59 -7.53 20.30
N THR A 7 -2.49 -6.22 20.47
CA THR A 7 -2.64 -5.27 19.36
C THR A 7 -1.31 -5.26 18.60
N PRO A 8 -1.23 -5.82 17.38
CA PRO A 8 0.00 -5.75 16.61
C PRO A 8 0.31 -4.27 16.34
N HIS A 9 1.32 -3.73 17.04
CA HIS A 9 1.84 -2.38 16.84
C HIS A 9 2.57 -2.21 15.50
N ARG A 10 2.67 -3.29 14.72
CA ARG A 10 3.11 -3.31 13.34
C ARG A 10 1.91 -3.71 12.51
N LEU A 11 1.25 -2.73 11.89
CA LEU A 11 0.42 -3.04 10.73
C LEU A 11 1.32 -3.81 9.76
N GLN A 12 1.00 -5.08 9.50
CA GLN A 12 1.65 -5.85 8.45
C GLN A 12 1.35 -5.15 7.13
N THR A 13 2.20 -4.20 6.76
CA THR A 13 2.24 -3.67 5.41
C THR A 13 2.88 -4.77 4.58
N THR A 14 2.12 -5.30 3.63
CA THR A 14 2.69 -6.25 2.67
C THR A 14 3.75 -5.56 1.83
N LEU A 15 3.63 -4.25 1.61
CA LEU A 15 4.63 -3.41 0.97
C LEU A 15 5.79 -3.10 1.93
N SER A 16 7.02 -3.36 1.46
CA SER A 16 8.23 -2.83 2.08
C SER A 16 8.36 -1.32 1.83
N PRO A 17 9.12 -0.58 2.65
CA PRO A 17 9.32 0.86 2.44
C PRO A 17 9.83 1.21 1.03
N GLU A 18 10.70 0.37 0.46
CA GLU A 18 11.22 0.55 -0.89
C GLU A 18 10.12 0.36 -1.95
N GLN A 19 9.25 -0.65 -1.76
CA GLN A 19 8.10 -0.87 -2.64
C GLN A 19 7.10 0.28 -2.54
N GLU A 20 6.85 0.83 -1.34
CA GLU A 20 5.96 2.00 -1.17
C GLU A 20 6.46 3.19 -2.00
N VAL A 21 7.76 3.48 -2.00
CA VAL A 21 8.36 4.56 -2.81
C VAL A 21 8.15 4.32 -4.30
N VAL A 22 8.43 3.10 -4.78
CA VAL A 22 8.25 2.75 -6.21
C VAL A 22 6.78 2.91 -6.61
N VAL A 23 5.84 2.44 -5.77
CA VAL A 23 4.41 2.57 -6.01
C VAL A 23 4.00 4.05 -6.15
N VAL A 24 4.47 4.90 -5.25
CA VAL A 24 4.10 6.32 -5.22
C VAL A 24 4.65 7.08 -6.43
N GLU A 25 5.90 6.84 -6.81
CA GLU A 25 6.50 7.49 -7.98
C GLU A 25 5.83 7.04 -9.29
N LEU A 26 5.48 5.76 -9.40
CA LEU A 26 4.74 5.27 -10.55
C LEU A 26 3.29 5.82 -10.59
N ARG A 27 2.64 5.98 -9.43
CA ARG A 27 1.32 6.62 -9.34
C ARG A 27 1.35 8.05 -9.88
N ARG A 28 2.37 8.83 -9.50
CA ARG A 28 2.56 10.23 -9.94
C ARG A 28 2.78 10.37 -11.44
N THR A 29 3.36 9.36 -12.08
CA THR A 29 3.70 9.39 -13.51
C THR A 29 2.58 8.84 -14.39
N LEU A 30 1.88 7.80 -13.94
CA LEU A 30 0.89 7.09 -14.76
C LEU A 30 -0.55 7.56 -14.55
N LEU A 31 -0.87 8.18 -13.40
CA LEU A 31 -2.18 8.77 -13.07
C LEU A 31 -3.39 7.85 -13.35
N LEU A 32 -3.20 6.54 -13.21
CA LEU A 32 -4.25 5.54 -13.45
C LEU A 32 -5.33 5.56 -12.35
N PRO A 33 -6.55 5.08 -12.61
CA PRO A 33 -7.54 4.81 -11.57
C PRO A 33 -7.03 3.83 -10.50
N LEU A 34 -7.57 3.89 -9.28
CA LEU A 34 -7.09 3.05 -8.16
C LEU A 34 -7.16 1.53 -8.44
N ASP A 35 -8.20 1.07 -9.13
CA ASP A 35 -8.38 -0.35 -9.43
C ASP A 35 -7.35 -0.86 -10.45
N ASP A 36 -7.07 -0.09 -11.50
CA ASP A 36 -6.00 -0.40 -12.45
C ASP A 36 -4.63 -0.36 -11.74
N TRP A 37 -4.46 0.59 -10.82
CA TRP A 37 -3.25 0.71 -10.02
C TRP A 37 -3.02 -0.50 -9.11
N LEU A 38 -4.09 -1.10 -8.59
CA LEU A 38 -4.02 -2.33 -7.81
C LEU A 38 -3.54 -3.51 -8.66
N VAL A 39 -4.00 -3.62 -9.91
CA VAL A 39 -3.54 -4.67 -10.84
C VAL A 39 -2.06 -4.48 -11.13
N ILE A 40 -1.62 -3.28 -11.51
CA ILE A 40 -0.21 -2.98 -11.80
C ILE A 40 0.68 -3.28 -10.58
N THR A 41 0.27 -2.88 -9.39
CA THR A 41 1.06 -3.13 -8.18
C THR A 41 1.19 -4.64 -7.91
N ARG A 42 0.13 -5.42 -8.14
CA ARG A 42 0.16 -6.88 -7.97
C ARG A 42 1.06 -7.58 -8.97
N GLU A 43 0.97 -7.20 -10.23
CA GLU A 43 1.72 -7.83 -11.31
C GLU A 43 3.23 -7.51 -11.24
N PHE A 44 3.58 -6.29 -10.85
CA PHE A 44 4.97 -5.80 -10.99
C PHE A 44 5.72 -5.56 -9.69
N ILE A 45 5.04 -5.45 -8.54
CA ILE A 45 5.69 -5.01 -7.29
C ILE A 45 5.46 -6.01 -6.16
N ASN A 46 4.20 -6.30 -5.86
CA ASN A 46 3.84 -7.18 -4.77
C ASN A 46 2.50 -7.88 -5.04
N PRO A 47 2.50 -9.17 -5.40
CA PRO A 47 1.28 -9.91 -5.71
C PRO A 47 0.32 -10.05 -4.50
N GLU A 48 0.84 -9.95 -3.28
CA GLU A 48 0.07 -10.07 -2.04
C GLU A 48 -0.52 -8.72 -1.57
N VAL A 49 -0.33 -7.63 -2.32
CA VAL A 49 -0.88 -6.34 -1.94
C VAL A 49 -2.43 -6.38 -1.96
N SER A 50 -3.03 -5.90 -0.88
CA SER A 50 -4.47 -5.69 -0.80
C SER A 50 -4.83 -4.27 -1.20
N ARG A 51 -6.06 -4.06 -1.68
CA ARG A 51 -6.59 -2.72 -2.00
C ARG A 51 -6.43 -1.76 -0.82
N SER A 52 -6.72 -2.21 0.40
CA SER A 52 -6.64 -1.40 1.61
C SER A 52 -5.19 -1.09 2.01
N ALA A 53 -4.24 -2.00 1.76
CA ALA A 53 -2.82 -1.72 1.97
C ALA A 53 -2.31 -0.65 0.99
N LEU A 54 -2.71 -0.76 -0.28
CA LEU A 54 -2.39 0.21 -1.32
C LEU A 54 -3.00 1.59 -1.06
N ASP A 55 -4.29 1.66 -0.72
CA ASP A 55 -4.97 2.91 -0.34
C ASP A 55 -4.30 3.58 0.86
N ARG A 56 -3.94 2.83 1.90
CA ARG A 56 -3.21 3.37 3.06
C ARG A 56 -1.81 3.87 2.68
N CYS A 57 -1.09 3.17 1.80
CA CYS A 57 0.20 3.61 1.28
C CYS A 57 0.03 4.95 0.55
N LEU A 58 -0.86 5.03 -0.43
CA LEU A 58 -1.11 6.26 -1.19
C LEU A 58 -1.51 7.44 -0.27
N ARG A 59 -2.43 7.21 0.66
CA ARG A 59 -2.85 8.23 1.64
C ARG A 59 -1.71 8.69 2.54
N ARG A 60 -0.84 7.78 3.00
CA ARG A 60 0.35 8.12 3.80
C ARG A 60 1.30 9.05 3.03
N HIS A 61 1.37 8.88 1.71
CA HIS A 61 2.21 9.68 0.83
C HIS A 61 1.50 10.90 0.23
N GLY A 62 0.25 11.18 0.62
CA GLY A 62 -0.52 12.34 0.16
C GLY A 62 -1.10 12.20 -1.25
N GLU A 63 -1.10 10.99 -1.83
CA GLU A 63 -1.61 10.74 -3.17
C GLU A 63 -3.15 10.53 -3.16
N PRO A 64 -3.90 11.18 -4.06
CA PRO A 64 -5.35 11.02 -4.12
C PRO A 64 -5.73 9.64 -4.68
N THR A 65 -6.51 8.90 -3.90
CA THR A 65 -7.30 7.74 -4.33
C THR A 65 -8.64 8.22 -4.89
N LEU A 66 -8.61 8.81 -6.08
CA LEU A 66 -9.79 9.06 -6.92
C LEU A 66 -10.05 7.85 -7.83
#